data_AF-A0A5S3YRN6-F1
#
_entry.id   AF-A0A5S3YRN6-F1
#
_cell.length_a   1.000
_cell.length_b   1.000
_cell.length_c   1.000
_cell.angle_alpha   90.00
_cell.angle_beta   90.00
_cell.angle_gamma   90.00
#
_symmetry.space_group_name_H-M   'P 1'
#
loop_
_entity.id
_entity.type
_entity.pdbx_description
1 polymer ?
#
loop_
_entity_poly.entity_id
_entity_poly.type
_entity_poly.pdbx_seq_one_letter_code
_entity_poly.pdbx_strand_id
1 'polypeptide(L)'
;MNNSIGLKYHILHSITIPFREELGPGLCDLDDFEERQLPEPYLGQLTLCILELVERFEVTKRVDYHNNGKEKLRAEILALYDADWAHWWGFNSVSRTVIDKEQQDPFCGGLQCSCHVLWEEAFGDYDLDCEEENHYHPEMLKFLIKRCVWDIFFPGEALPNYTEPSSGDLTLLDFSV
;
A
#
# COMPACT_ATOMS: atom_id res chain seq x y z
N MET A 1 19.82 -16.65 2.01
CA MET A 1 18.36 -16.54 1.82
C MET A 1 18.13 -15.31 0.96
N ASN A 2 17.22 -15.35 0.00
CA ASN A 2 17.03 -14.23 -0.92
C ASN A 2 16.19 -13.16 -0.22
N ASN A 3 16.76 -11.97 0.01
CA ASN A 3 16.17 -10.91 0.84
C ASN A 3 15.33 -9.91 0.03
N SER A 4 15.02 -10.23 -1.22
CA SER A 4 14.24 -9.36 -2.10
C SER A 4 12.75 -9.45 -1.80
N ILE A 5 12.13 -8.29 -1.54
CA ILE A 5 10.69 -8.15 -1.30
C ILE A 5 9.88 -8.67 -2.50
N GLY A 6 10.27 -8.32 -3.72
CA GLY A 6 9.55 -8.72 -4.94
C GLY A 6 9.55 -10.22 -5.22
N LEU A 7 10.38 -10.99 -4.51
CA LEU A 7 10.38 -12.46 -4.56
C LEU A 7 9.64 -13.09 -3.38
N LYS A 8 9.60 -12.42 -2.23
CA LYS A 8 8.96 -12.90 -1.00
C LYS A 8 7.46 -12.58 -0.96
N TYR A 9 7.10 -11.40 -1.45
CA TYR A 9 5.75 -10.84 -1.48
C TYR A 9 5.40 -10.48 -2.93
N HIS A 10 5.55 -11.45 -3.82
CA HIS A 10 5.58 -11.20 -5.25
C HIS A 10 4.25 -10.68 -5.79
N ILE A 11 3.13 -11.32 -5.41
CA ILE A 11 1.81 -10.90 -5.87
C ILE A 11 1.50 -9.53 -5.29
N LEU A 12 1.69 -9.37 -3.98
CA LEU A 12 1.42 -8.10 -3.30
C LEU A 12 2.21 -6.95 -3.92
N HIS A 13 3.52 -7.13 -4.08
CA HIS A 13 4.41 -6.15 -4.70
C HIS A 13 3.98 -5.79 -6.13
N SER A 14 3.51 -6.76 -6.92
CA SER A 14 3.07 -6.55 -8.30
C SER A 14 1.76 -5.77 -8.39
N ILE A 15 0.79 -6.06 -7.52
CA ILE A 15 -0.53 -5.42 -7.58
C ILE A 15 -0.56 -4.05 -6.93
N THR A 16 0.39 -3.72 -6.03
CA THR A 16 0.50 -2.41 -5.38
C THR A 16 1.27 -1.37 -6.21
N ILE A 17 1.72 -1.74 -7.42
CA ILE A 17 2.39 -0.81 -8.34
C ILE A 17 1.59 0.48 -8.59
N PRO A 18 0.25 0.46 -8.77
CA PRO A 18 -0.54 1.67 -8.95
C PRO A 18 -0.51 2.66 -7.80
N PHE A 19 -0.03 2.28 -6.61
CA PHE A 19 0.11 3.20 -5.48
C PHE A 19 1.47 3.90 -5.45
N ARG A 20 2.38 3.58 -6.39
CA ARG A 20 3.71 4.20 -6.44
C ARG A 20 3.62 5.47 -7.24
N GLU A 21 4.21 6.58 -6.81
CA GLU A 21 4.05 7.92 -7.44
C GLU A 21 4.29 8.02 -8.95
N GLU A 22 5.11 7.15 -9.57
CA GLU A 22 5.17 7.03 -11.05
C GLU A 22 3.78 6.75 -11.68
N LEU A 23 2.85 6.22 -10.89
CA LEU A 23 1.49 5.78 -11.20
C LEU A 23 0.48 6.13 -10.07
N GLY A 24 0.89 6.91 -9.06
CA GLY A 24 0.18 7.13 -7.79
C GLY A 24 -0.83 8.28 -7.84
N PRO A 25 -1.42 8.67 -6.69
CA PRO A 25 -2.38 9.78 -6.58
C PRO A 25 -1.69 11.15 -6.70
N GLY A 26 -1.01 11.36 -7.81
CA GLY A 26 -0.46 12.65 -8.25
C GLY A 26 -0.77 12.92 -9.73
N LEU A 27 -1.40 11.98 -10.43
CA LEU A 27 -1.73 12.09 -11.87
C LEU A 27 -3.18 11.76 -12.23
N CYS A 28 -4.05 11.51 -11.25
CA CYS A 28 -5.48 11.50 -11.52
C CYS A 28 -5.97 12.93 -11.62
N ASP A 29 -5.93 13.46 -12.84
CA ASP A 29 -6.66 14.67 -13.17
C ASP A 29 -8.12 14.48 -12.75
N LEU A 30 -8.69 15.45 -12.02
CA LEU A 30 -10.10 15.43 -11.64
C LEU A 30 -10.99 15.22 -12.88
N ASP A 31 -10.53 15.71 -14.03
CA ASP A 31 -11.18 15.54 -15.32
C ASP A 31 -11.24 14.05 -15.74
N ASP A 32 -10.16 13.29 -15.56
CA ASP A 32 -10.11 11.83 -15.83
C ASP A 32 -11.03 11.04 -14.88
N PHE A 33 -11.20 11.51 -13.65
CA PHE A 33 -12.09 10.91 -12.67
C PHE A 33 -13.57 11.16 -13.03
N GLU A 34 -13.92 12.39 -13.41
CA GLU A 34 -15.27 12.77 -13.83
C GLU A 34 -15.67 12.09 -15.16
N GLU A 35 -14.75 11.95 -16.12
CA GLU A 35 -15.00 11.29 -17.40
C GLU A 35 -15.30 9.79 -17.25
N ARG A 36 -14.67 9.10 -16.30
CA ARG A 36 -14.81 7.64 -16.14
C ARG A 36 -16.13 7.20 -15.50
N GLN A 37 -16.96 8.13 -15.00
CA GLN A 37 -18.25 7.85 -14.35
C GLN A 37 -18.18 6.66 -13.38
N LEU A 38 -17.20 6.68 -12.48
CA LEU A 38 -16.91 5.54 -11.63
C LEU A 38 -18.14 5.13 -10.80
N PRO A 39 -18.45 3.83 -10.73
CA PRO A 39 -19.58 3.36 -9.93
C PRO A 39 -19.30 3.61 -8.45
N GLU A 40 -20.33 4.05 -7.72
CA GLU A 40 -20.27 4.09 -6.26
C GLU A 40 -19.92 2.70 -5.68
N PRO A 41 -19.17 2.63 -4.56
CA PRO A 41 -18.77 3.75 -3.69
C PRO A 41 -17.42 4.40 -4.06
N TYR A 42 -17.32 5.71 -3.82
CA TYR A 42 -16.04 6.44 -3.81
C TYR A 42 -15.19 5.98 -2.62
N LEU A 43 -13.91 5.66 -2.87
CA LEU A 43 -12.96 5.14 -1.87
C LEU A 43 -11.85 6.14 -1.55
N GLY A 44 -12.09 7.44 -1.78
CA GLY A 44 -11.09 8.48 -1.60
C GLY A 44 -10.27 8.75 -2.87
N GLN A 45 -9.26 9.61 -2.75
CA GLN A 45 -8.36 10.05 -3.82
C GLN A 45 -7.64 8.87 -4.48
N LEU A 46 -7.49 7.75 -3.77
CA LEU A 46 -6.88 6.52 -4.29
C LEU A 46 -7.82 5.65 -5.16
N THR A 47 -9.06 6.06 -5.43
CA THR A 47 -10.06 5.21 -6.11
C THR A 47 -9.55 4.67 -7.45
N LEU A 48 -8.89 5.49 -8.28
CA LEU A 48 -8.36 5.05 -9.58
C LEU A 48 -7.20 4.06 -9.43
N CYS A 49 -6.30 4.27 -8.46
CA CYS A 49 -5.25 3.31 -8.13
C CYS A 49 -5.83 1.97 -7.66
N ILE A 50 -6.93 2.00 -6.88
CA ILE A 50 -7.62 0.78 -6.43
C ILE A 50 -8.23 0.02 -7.62
N LEU A 51 -8.86 0.73 -8.56
CA LEU A 51 -9.41 0.11 -9.76
C LEU A 51 -8.32 -0.53 -10.62
N GLU A 52 -7.21 0.16 -10.85
CA GLU A 52 -6.07 -0.40 -11.58
C GLU A 52 -5.48 -1.62 -10.85
N LEU A 53 -5.40 -1.58 -9.51
CA LEU A 53 -4.96 -2.72 -8.71
C LEU A 53 -5.83 -3.95 -8.92
N VAL A 54 -7.17 -3.79 -8.98
CA VAL A 54 -8.10 -4.89 -9.24
C VAL A 54 -7.88 -5.46 -10.63
N GLU A 55 -7.72 -4.61 -11.64
CA GLU A 55 -7.42 -5.03 -13.01
C GLU A 55 -6.10 -5.80 -13.10
N ARG A 56 -5.03 -5.28 -12.48
CA ARG A 56 -3.72 -5.94 -12.41
C ARG A 56 -3.80 -7.29 -11.73
N PHE A 57 -4.50 -7.39 -10.60
CA PHE A 57 -4.68 -8.67 -9.92
C PHE A 57 -5.37 -9.70 -10.83
N GLU A 58 -6.41 -9.31 -11.56
CA GLU A 58 -7.09 -10.21 -12.49
C GLU A 58 -6.19 -10.64 -13.65
N VAL A 59 -5.30 -9.78 -14.14
CA VAL A 59 -4.27 -10.14 -15.12
C VAL A 59 -3.25 -11.12 -14.52
N THR A 60 -2.64 -10.80 -13.38
CA THR A 60 -1.65 -11.65 -12.69
C THR A 60 -2.21 -13.03 -12.36
N LYS A 61 -3.45 -13.09 -11.86
CA LYS A 61 -4.16 -14.35 -11.57
C LYS A 61 -4.40 -15.19 -12.82
N ARG A 62 -4.66 -14.57 -13.98
CA ARG A 62 -4.86 -15.29 -15.25
C ARG A 62 -3.56 -15.86 -15.81
N VAL A 63 -2.45 -15.13 -15.68
CA VAL A 63 -1.16 -15.46 -16.31
C VAL A 63 -0.29 -16.35 -15.42
N ASP A 64 -0.08 -15.96 -14.16
CA ASP A 64 0.97 -16.54 -13.31
C ASP A 64 0.43 -17.54 -12.28
N TYR A 65 -0.81 -17.33 -11.82
CA TYR A 65 -1.38 -18.04 -10.66
C TYR A 65 -2.82 -18.54 -10.89
N HIS A 66 -3.00 -19.27 -11.99
CA HIS A 66 -4.29 -19.82 -12.39
C HIS A 66 -4.92 -20.60 -11.23
N ASN A 67 -6.15 -20.23 -10.85
CA ASN A 67 -6.97 -20.80 -9.77
C ASN A 67 -6.53 -20.56 -8.30
N ASN A 68 -5.38 -19.96 -8.01
CA ASN A 68 -4.96 -19.75 -6.60
C ASN A 68 -4.37 -18.38 -6.26
N GLY A 69 -4.37 -17.42 -7.20
CA GLY A 69 -3.84 -16.07 -6.96
C GLY A 69 -4.40 -15.39 -5.70
N LYS A 70 -5.69 -15.57 -5.40
CA LYS A 70 -6.34 -14.97 -4.22
C LYS A 70 -5.83 -15.58 -2.90
N GLU A 71 -5.72 -16.90 -2.81
CA GLU A 71 -5.18 -17.56 -1.60
C GLU A 71 -3.69 -17.29 -1.41
N LYS A 72 -2.93 -17.18 -2.49
CA LYS A 72 -1.52 -16.78 -2.43
C LYS A 72 -1.35 -15.34 -1.97
N LEU A 73 -2.16 -14.41 -2.50
CA LEU A 73 -2.19 -13.03 -2.02
C LEU A 73 -2.52 -12.97 -0.52
N ARG A 74 -3.53 -13.73 -0.07
CA ARG A 74 -3.85 -13.86 1.35
C ARG A 74 -2.62 -14.29 2.16
N ALA A 75 -1.95 -15.36 1.74
CA ALA A 75 -0.78 -15.88 2.43
C ALA A 75 0.39 -14.87 2.48
N GLU A 76 0.64 -14.13 1.39
CA GLU A 76 1.66 -13.09 1.35
C GLU A 76 1.34 -11.93 2.31
N ILE A 77 0.09 -11.45 2.32
CA ILE A 77 -0.34 -10.39 3.23
C ILE A 77 -0.18 -10.85 4.68
N LEU A 78 -0.71 -12.02 5.03
CA LEU A 78 -0.58 -12.56 6.40
C LEU A 78 0.89 -12.70 6.82
N ALA A 79 1.75 -13.18 5.91
CA ALA A 79 3.18 -13.31 6.18
C ALA A 79 3.93 -11.97 6.26
N LEU A 80 3.39 -10.89 5.68
CA LEU A 80 3.95 -9.54 5.82
C LEU A 80 3.51 -8.90 7.16
N TYR A 81 2.27 -9.13 7.59
CA TYR A 81 1.76 -8.65 8.87
C TYR A 81 2.34 -9.38 10.09
N ASP A 82 2.79 -10.62 9.92
CA ASP A 82 3.53 -11.37 10.94
C ASP A 82 5.04 -11.06 10.95
N ALA A 83 5.53 -10.29 9.97
CA ALA A 83 6.95 -9.99 9.85
C ALA A 83 7.40 -8.80 10.71
N ASP A 84 8.71 -8.72 10.93
CA ASP A 84 9.34 -7.58 11.58
C ASP A 84 9.31 -6.31 10.70
N TRP A 85 9.70 -5.19 11.31
CA TRP A 85 9.74 -3.90 10.64
C TRP A 85 10.68 -3.83 9.44
N ALA A 86 11.73 -4.64 9.41
CA ALA A 86 12.71 -4.61 8.33
C ALA A 86 12.04 -4.97 6.99
N HIS A 87 11.05 -5.86 7.02
CA HIS A 87 10.27 -6.17 5.82
C HIS A 87 9.43 -5.00 5.33
N TRP A 88 8.80 -4.25 6.24
CA TRP A 88 7.98 -3.09 5.89
C TRP A 88 8.83 -1.96 5.33
N TRP A 89 9.97 -1.68 5.96
CA TRP A 89 10.96 -0.74 5.45
C TRP A 89 11.49 -1.17 4.08
N GLY A 90 11.81 -2.44 3.91
CA GLY A 90 12.24 -3.01 2.63
C GLY A 90 11.18 -2.91 1.54
N PHE A 91 9.89 -2.98 1.89
CA PHE A 91 8.80 -2.90 0.91
C PHE A 91 8.72 -1.52 0.22
N ASN A 92 9.18 -0.50 0.93
CA ASN A 92 9.26 0.89 0.48
C ASN A 92 10.71 1.37 0.27
N SER A 93 11.68 0.46 0.18
CA SER A 93 13.10 0.82 0.00
C SER A 93 13.51 0.89 -1.47
N VAL A 94 14.57 1.65 -1.75
CA VAL A 94 15.15 1.80 -3.11
C VAL A 94 15.55 0.43 -3.69
N SER A 95 16.28 -0.37 -2.91
CA SER A 95 16.73 -1.70 -3.36
C SER A 95 15.65 -2.78 -3.28
N ARG A 96 14.52 -2.50 -2.60
CA ARG A 96 13.44 -3.44 -2.31
C ARG A 96 13.95 -4.70 -1.60
N THR A 97 14.91 -4.51 -0.70
CA THR A 97 15.48 -5.58 0.11
C THR A 97 15.15 -5.36 1.58
N VAL A 98 14.87 -6.44 2.30
CA VAL A 98 14.45 -6.42 3.72
C VAL A 98 15.44 -5.69 4.64
N ILE A 99 16.72 -5.60 4.27
CA ILE A 99 17.77 -4.99 5.11
C ILE A 99 18.01 -3.52 4.79
N ASP A 100 17.40 -3.01 3.72
CA ASP A 100 17.61 -1.66 3.24
C ASP A 100 16.55 -0.73 3.82
N LYS A 101 17.02 0.31 4.49
CA LYS A 101 16.19 1.36 5.09
C LYS A 101 16.18 2.64 4.25
N GLU A 102 16.93 2.72 3.16
CA GLU A 102 16.90 3.86 2.25
C GLU A 102 15.54 3.87 1.53
N GLN A 103 14.70 4.83 1.93
CA GLN A 103 13.34 4.93 1.42
C GLN A 103 13.37 5.42 -0.03
N GLN A 104 12.42 4.95 -0.84
CA GLN A 104 12.26 5.45 -2.20
C GLN A 104 11.94 6.95 -2.18
N ASP A 105 12.39 7.68 -3.19
CA ASP A 105 11.98 9.06 -3.37
C ASP A 105 10.44 9.11 -3.41
N PRO A 106 9.80 9.92 -2.54
CA PRO A 106 8.35 10.03 -2.49
C PRO A 106 7.76 10.30 -3.87
N PHE A 107 8.38 11.17 -4.67
CA PHE A 107 7.93 11.58 -6.00
C PHE A 107 8.46 10.72 -7.16
N CYS A 108 9.33 9.76 -6.87
CA CYS A 108 9.94 8.91 -7.90
C CYS A 108 9.89 7.43 -7.49
N GLY A 109 8.66 6.89 -7.48
CA GLY A 109 8.39 5.45 -7.36
C GLY A 109 8.19 4.92 -5.94
N GLY A 110 8.12 5.81 -4.95
CA GLY A 110 7.78 5.50 -3.57
C GLY A 110 6.28 5.29 -3.32
N LEU A 111 5.94 4.58 -2.24
CA LEU A 111 4.55 4.39 -1.78
C LEU A 111 4.13 5.43 -0.73
N GLN A 112 5.05 6.27 -0.27
CA GLN A 112 4.85 7.21 0.83
C GLN A 112 3.70 8.17 0.57
N CYS A 113 3.65 8.79 -0.61
CA CYS A 113 2.57 9.74 -0.93
C CYS A 113 1.20 9.08 -0.86
N SER A 114 1.03 7.88 -1.41
CA SER A 114 -0.25 7.14 -1.27
C SER A 114 -0.57 6.78 0.18
N CYS A 115 0.46 6.45 0.97
CA CYS A 115 0.29 6.19 2.40
C CYS A 115 -0.17 7.44 3.14
N HIS A 116 0.42 8.60 2.84
CA HIS A 116 0.04 9.91 3.38
C HIS A 116 -1.38 10.28 2.98
N VAL A 117 -1.70 10.27 1.69
CA VAL A 117 -3.05 10.58 1.19
C VAL A 117 -4.11 9.76 1.92
N LEU A 118 -3.91 8.45 2.04
CA LEU A 118 -4.87 7.60 2.74
C LEU A 118 -4.96 7.92 4.24
N TRP A 119 -3.82 8.18 4.87
CA TRP A 119 -3.75 8.52 6.29
C TRP A 119 -4.49 9.84 6.58
N GLU A 120 -4.26 10.86 5.75
CA GLU A 120 -4.94 12.15 5.78
C GLU A 120 -6.45 11.99 5.57
N GLU A 121 -6.87 11.21 4.57
CA GLU A 121 -8.29 10.97 4.32
C GLU A 121 -9.00 10.26 5.48
N ALA A 122 -8.29 9.39 6.19
CA ALA A 122 -8.85 8.66 7.32
C ALA A 122 -8.88 9.47 8.63
N PHE A 123 -7.87 10.31 8.87
CA PHE A 123 -7.67 10.96 10.18
C PHE A 123 -7.76 12.48 10.16
N GLY A 124 -7.74 13.12 8.99
CA GLY A 124 -7.88 14.57 8.81
C GLY A 124 -6.66 15.38 9.23
N ASP A 125 -5.46 14.80 9.20
CA ASP A 125 -4.20 15.43 9.63
C ASP A 125 -3.43 16.01 8.43
N TYR A 126 -3.71 17.27 8.09
CA TYR A 126 -3.17 17.95 6.90
C TYR A 126 -1.75 18.53 7.09
N ASP A 127 -1.12 18.33 8.25
CA ASP A 127 0.23 18.86 8.53
C ASP A 127 1.34 17.85 8.15
N LEU A 128 0.99 16.71 7.55
CA LEU A 128 1.95 15.70 7.09
C LEU A 128 2.51 16.06 5.72
N ASP A 129 3.63 16.79 5.71
CA ASP A 129 4.39 16.98 4.47
C ASP A 129 5.03 15.65 4.03
N CYS A 130 4.62 15.13 2.87
CA CYS A 130 5.14 13.90 2.29
C CYS A 130 6.61 13.98 1.87
N GLU A 131 7.16 15.21 1.79
CA GLU A 131 8.56 15.49 1.50
C GLU A 131 9.47 15.31 2.72
N GLU A 132 8.93 15.37 3.93
CA GLU A 132 9.72 15.25 5.16
C GLU A 132 9.92 13.78 5.53
N GLU A 133 11.18 13.33 5.55
CA GLU A 133 11.56 11.95 5.92
C GLU A 133 10.99 11.50 7.27
N ASN A 134 10.74 12.43 8.20
CA ASN A 134 10.20 12.16 9.53
C ASN A 134 8.67 11.96 9.56
N HIS A 135 7.97 12.24 8.46
CA HIS A 135 6.52 12.13 8.38
C HIS A 135 6.06 10.79 7.81
N TYR A 136 6.96 9.91 7.38
CA TYR A 136 6.60 8.55 6.98
C TYR A 136 6.85 7.53 8.11
N HIS A 137 5.84 6.70 8.38
CA HIS A 137 5.97 5.54 9.27
C HIS A 137 5.37 4.30 8.60
N PRO A 138 5.96 3.09 8.74
CA PRO A 138 5.45 1.91 8.03
C PRO A 138 4.07 1.43 8.51
N GLU A 139 3.56 1.94 9.63
CA GLU A 139 2.13 1.77 9.98
C GLU A 139 1.20 2.40 8.94
N MET A 140 1.59 3.51 8.29
CA MET A 140 0.81 4.07 7.19
C MET A 140 0.74 3.11 6.00
N LEU A 141 1.85 2.40 5.71
CA LEU A 141 1.88 1.37 4.68
C LEU A 141 1.05 0.16 5.05
N LYS A 142 1.08 -0.28 6.32
CA LYS A 142 0.14 -1.30 6.81
C LYS A 142 -1.30 -0.84 6.57
N PHE A 143 -1.65 0.37 6.99
CA PHE A 143 -2.97 0.92 6.79
C PHE A 143 -3.40 0.93 5.32
N LEU A 144 -2.51 1.31 4.39
CA LEU A 144 -2.73 1.22 2.95
C LEU A 144 -3.00 -0.21 2.48
N ILE A 145 -2.15 -1.17 2.84
CA ILE A 145 -2.35 -2.57 2.45
C ILE A 145 -3.66 -3.11 3.04
N LYS A 146 -4.03 -2.72 4.26
CA LYS A 146 -5.30 -3.13 4.85
C LYS A 146 -6.49 -2.56 4.07
N ARG A 147 -6.58 -1.24 3.95
CA ARG A 147 -7.77 -0.55 3.43
C ARG A 147 -7.91 -0.71 1.91
N CYS A 148 -6.81 -0.63 1.18
CA CYS A 148 -6.83 -0.60 -0.29
C CYS A 148 -6.57 -1.96 -0.94
N VAL A 149 -6.15 -2.97 -0.18
CA VAL A 149 -5.88 -4.31 -0.71
C VAL A 149 -6.69 -5.38 0.02
N TRP A 150 -6.50 -5.53 1.32
CA TRP A 150 -7.17 -6.59 2.08
C TRP A 150 -8.69 -6.43 2.07
N ASP A 151 -9.21 -5.24 2.39
CA ASP A 151 -10.66 -5.01 2.45
C ASP A 151 -11.33 -5.16 1.07
N ILE A 152 -10.59 -4.89 -0.01
CA ILE A 152 -11.06 -5.03 -1.39
C ILE A 152 -11.17 -6.50 -1.78
N PHE A 153 -10.12 -7.28 -1.53
CA PHE A 153 -10.10 -8.69 -1.94
C PHE A 153 -10.78 -9.62 -0.95
N PHE A 154 -10.83 -9.29 0.34
CA PHE A 154 -11.36 -10.11 1.44
C PHE A 154 -12.41 -9.35 2.25
N PRO A 155 -13.51 -8.90 1.63
CA PRO A 155 -14.48 -8.02 2.27
C PRO A 155 -15.12 -8.69 3.49
N GLY A 156 -15.07 -8.00 4.63
CA GLY A 156 -15.63 -8.46 5.90
C GLY A 156 -14.77 -9.48 6.66
N GLU A 157 -13.61 -9.87 6.14
CA GLU A 157 -12.66 -10.73 6.85
C GLU A 157 -11.77 -9.91 7.78
N ALA A 158 -11.55 -10.39 9.01
CA ALA A 158 -10.61 -9.78 9.94
C ALA A 158 -9.17 -10.10 9.52
N LEU A 159 -8.30 -9.08 9.56
CA LEU A 159 -6.87 -9.27 9.36
C LEU A 159 -6.20 -9.56 10.72
N PRO A 160 -5.70 -10.79 10.97
CA PRO A 160 -5.08 -11.13 12.25
C PRO A 160 -3.78 -10.32 12.46
N ASN A 161 -3.43 -10.13 13.72
CA ASN A 161 -2.22 -9.40 14.15
C ASN A 161 -2.16 -7.92 13.71
N TYR A 162 -3.27 -7.36 13.25
CA TYR A 162 -3.38 -5.94 12.95
C TYR A 162 -4.46 -5.28 13.79
N THR A 163 -4.11 -4.14 14.38
CA THR A 163 -5.07 -3.24 15.02
C THR A 163 -5.02 -1.94 14.25
N GLU A 164 -6.18 -1.54 13.72
CA GLU A 164 -6.27 -0.30 12.96
C GLU A 164 -6.01 0.91 13.89
N PRO A 165 -5.20 1.90 13.46
CA PRO A 165 -4.95 3.10 14.24
C PRO A 165 -6.25 3.85 14.53
N SER A 166 -6.38 4.37 15.75
CA SER A 166 -7.54 5.18 16.16
C SER A 166 -7.33 6.69 15.98
N SER A 167 -6.12 7.11 15.59
CA SER A 167 -5.73 8.50 15.40
C SER A 167 -4.59 8.58 14.38
N GLY A 168 -4.51 9.72 13.69
CA GLY A 168 -3.41 10.02 12.77
C GLY A 168 -2.12 10.49 13.44
N ASP A 169 -2.14 10.73 14.76
CA ASP A 169 -1.00 11.25 15.52
C ASP A 169 0.18 10.28 15.50
N LEU A 170 1.21 10.63 14.72
CA LEU A 170 2.41 9.80 14.56
C LEU A 170 3.23 9.72 15.85
N THR A 171 3.12 10.66 16.78
CA THR A 171 3.87 10.61 18.05
C THR A 171 3.44 9.44 18.94
N LEU A 172 2.26 8.88 18.69
CA LEU A 172 1.75 7.67 19.33
C LEU A 172 2.34 6.40 18.73
N LEU A 173 3.02 6.51 17.58
CA LEU A 173 3.69 5.40 16.92
C LEU A 173 5.10 5.24 17.50
N ASP A 174 5.48 4.00 17.77
CA ASP A 174 6.79 3.69 18.33
C ASP A 174 7.88 3.77 17.24
N PHE A 175 8.62 4.88 17.23
CA PHE A 175 9.75 5.11 16.32
C PHE A 175 11.06 4.43 16.77
N SER A 176 11.09 3.66 17.88
CA SER A 176 12.34 3.18 18.48
C SER A 176 13.02 1.99 17.76
N VAL A 177 12.91 1.90 16.43
CA VAL A 177 13.33 0.74 15.61
C VAL A 177 14.65 0.92 14.84
#